data_AF-A0A9E5VAW0-F1
#
_entry.id   AF-A0A9E5VAW0-F1
#
_cell.length_a   1.000
_cell.length_b   1.000
_cell.length_c   1.000
_cell.angle_alpha   90.00
_cell.angle_beta   90.00
_cell.angle_gamma   90.00
#
_symmetry.space_group_name_H-M   'P 1'
#
loop_
_entity.id
_entity.type
_entity.pdbx_description
1 polymer ?
#
loop_
_entity_poly.entity_id
_entity_poly.type
_entity_poly.pdbx_seq_one_letter_code
_entity_poly.pdbx_strand_id
1 'polypeptide(L)' 'MKVSELIKKLKASKKCYLVEHGARHDMWHSDITGKDFPVPRHQSQEIKTGTLERILKDAGLK' A
#
# COMPACT_ATOMS: atom_id res chain seq x y z
N MET A 1 6.30 6.09 -9.52
CA MET A 1 6.23 6.22 -8.04
C MET A 1 6.93 5.02 -7.45
N LYS A 2 7.88 5.25 -6.55
CA LYS A 2 8.57 4.15 -5.87
C LYS A 2 7.69 3.56 -4.77
N VAL A 3 7.92 2.28 -4.47
CA VAL A 3 7.28 1.60 -3.34
C VAL A 3 7.44 2.37 -2.02
N SER A 4 8.63 2.93 -1.78
CA SER A 4 8.90 3.77 -0.60
C SER A 4 7.98 5.00 -0.49
N GLU A 5 7.62 5.62 -1.62
CA GLU A 5 6.71 6.78 -1.64
C GLU A 5 5.26 6.37 -1.36
N LEU A 6 4.83 5.24 -1.93
CA LEU A 6 3.51 4.68 -1.65
C LEU A 6 3.37 4.39 -0.15
N ILE A 7 4.36 3.72 0.46
CA ILE A 7 4.35 3.42 1.90
C ILE A 7 4.27 4.70 2.74
N LYS A 8 5.02 5.76 2.37
CA LYS A 8 4.92 7.06 3.04
C LYS A 8 3.51 7.63 2.94
N LYS A 9 2.86 7.55 1.78
CA LYS A 9 1.49 8.02 1.57
C LYS A 9 0.47 7.24 2.39
N LEU A 10 0.61 5.91 2.44
CA LEU A 10 -0.24 5.05 3.27
C LEU A 10 -0.08 5.37 4.76
N LYS A 11 1.15 5.56 5.25
CA LYS A 11 1.38 5.99 6.65
C LYS A 11 0.82 7.38 6.93
N ALA A 12 0.94 8.30 5.98
CA ALA A 12 0.44 9.67 6.12
C ALA A 12 -1.10 9.75 6.17
N SER A 13 -1.81 8.78 5.60
CA SER A 13 -3.28 8.76 5.65
C SER A 13 -3.84 8.57 7.07
N LYS A 14 -3.03 8.04 8.00
CA LYS A 14 -3.43 7.62 9.37
C LYS A 14 -4.59 6.62 9.44
N LYS A 15 -5.04 6.11 8.29
CA LYS A 15 -6.14 5.15 8.14
C LYS A 15 -5.70 3.85 7.49
N CYS A 16 -4.46 3.78 7.02
CA CYS A 16 -3.85 2.56 6.54
C CYS A 16 -2.75 2.11 7.50
N TYR A 17 -2.76 0.85 7.90
CA TYR A 17 -1.77 0.28 8.79
C TYR A 17 -1.26 -1.05 8.26
N LEU A 18 0.00 -1.31 8.57
CA LEU A 18 0.65 -2.56 8.30
C LEU A 18 0.13 -3.61 9.27
N VAL A 19 -0.41 -4.72 8.74
CA VAL A 19 -0.93 -5.85 9.50
C VAL A 19 0.13 -6.92 9.68
N GLU A 20 0.80 -7.29 8.60
CA GLU A 20 1.76 -8.39 8.59
C GLU A 20 2.93 -8.11 7.64
N HIS A 21 4.11 -8.52 8.06
CA HIS A 21 5.29 -8.55 7.20
C HIS A 21 5.39 -9.88 6.47
N GLY A 22 5.28 -9.86 5.15
CA GLY A 22 5.53 -11.03 4.31
C GLY A 22 6.91 -11.03 3.66
N ALA A 23 7.24 -12.12 2.97
CA ALA A 23 8.53 -12.27 2.29
C ALA A 23 8.68 -11.34 1.08
N ARG A 24 7.62 -11.21 0.26
CA ARG A 24 7.60 -10.37 -0.96
C ARG A 24 6.67 -9.16 -0.85
N HIS A 25 5.55 -9.32 -0.15
CA HIS A 25 4.54 -8.30 0.06
C HIS A 25 4.26 -8.17 1.56
N ASP A 26 4.14 -6.94 2.03
CA ASP A 26 3.59 -6.62 3.33
C ASP A 26 2.07 -6.50 3.20
N MET A 27 1.31 -7.00 4.16
CA MET A 27 -0.15 -6.88 4.19
C MET A 27 -0.55 -5.59 4.90
N TRP A 28 -1.37 -4.77 4.26
CA TRP A 28 -1.87 -3.51 4.80
C TRP A 28 -3.39 -3.55 4.91
N HIS A 29 -3.93 -3.00 6.00
CA HIS A 29 -5.35 -2.77 6.15
C HIS A 29 -5.66 -1.30 5.90
N SER A 30 -6.84 -1.00 5.35
CA SER A 30 -7.41 0.35 5.32
C SER A 30 -8.72 0.41 6.10
N ASP A 31 -8.76 1.24 7.14
CA ASP A 31 -9.99 1.59 7.86
C ASP A 31 -10.98 2.39 6.99
N ILE A 32 -10.54 2.94 5.85
CA ILE A 32 -11.41 3.70 4.94
C ILE A 32 -12.34 2.75 4.20
N THR A 33 -11.80 1.63 3.72
CA THR A 33 -12.51 0.65 2.88
C THR A 33 -12.84 -0.65 3.62
N GLY A 34 -12.25 -0.87 4.80
CA GLY A 34 -12.32 -2.12 5.55
C GLY A 34 -11.60 -3.28 4.87
N LYS A 35 -10.67 -3.01 3.95
CA LYS A 35 -10.00 -4.03 3.14
C LYS A 35 -8.54 -4.21 3.53
N ASP A 36 -8.10 -5.45 3.41
CA ASP A 36 -6.68 -5.78 3.39
C ASP A 36 -6.15 -5.85 1.95
N PHE A 37 -4.95 -5.31 1.72
CA PHE A 37 -4.30 -5.31 0.42
C PHE A 37 -2.78 -5.51 0.55
N PRO A 38 -2.16 -6.27 -0.37
CA PRO A 38 -0.73 -6.49 -0.38
C PRO A 38 0.02 -5.30 -0.99
N VAL A 39 1.08 -4.86 -0.33
CA VAL A 39 2.01 -3.83 -0.81
C VAL A 39 3.39 -4.45 -1.03
N PRO A 40 4.01 -4.28 -2.21
CA PRO A 40 5.36 -4.80 -2.47
C PRO A 40 6.37 -4.25 -1.47
N ARG A 41 7.33 -5.08 -1.05
CA ARG A 41 8.37 -4.64 -0.09
C ARG A 41 9.59 -4.00 -0.74
N HIS A 42 9.79 -4.20 -2.04
CA HIS A 42 10.96 -3.70 -2.77
C HIS A 42 10.95 -2.17 -2.92
N GLN A 43 11.36 -1.46 -1.87
CA GLN A 43 11.23 -0.01 -1.70
C GLN A 43 11.84 0.82 -2.84
N SER A 44 12.89 0.30 -3.48
CA SER A 44 13.63 0.94 -4.56
C SER A 44 13.00 0.76 -5.94
N GLN A 45 12.05 -0.18 -6.07
CA GLN A 45 11.39 -0.46 -7.35
C GLN A 45 10.24 0.51 -7.62
N GLU A 46 10.07 0.83 -8.90
CA GLU A 46 8.91 1.54 -9.42
C GLU A 46 7.69 0.63 -9.43
N ILE A 47 6.55 1.17 -8.97
CA ILE A 47 5.28 0.46 -9.02
C ILE A 47 4.65 0.68 -10.39
N LYS A 48 4.27 -0.40 -11.06
CA LYS A 48 3.49 -0.34 -12.31
C LYS A 48 2.19 0.42 -12.06
N THR A 49 1.80 1.31 -12.97
CA THR A 49 0.63 2.20 -12.81
C THR A 49 -0.64 1.46 -12.40
N GLY A 50 -0.99 0.37 -13.07
CA GLY A 50 -2.20 -0.40 -12.71
C GLY A 50 -2.15 -1.01 -11.30
N THR A 51 -0.97 -1.43 -10.84
CA THR A 51 -0.79 -1.91 -9.46
C THR A 51 -0.97 -0.78 -8.47
N LEU A 52 -0.38 0.39 -8.75
CA LEU A 52 -0.52 1.57 -7.91
C LEU A 52 -1.98 2.01 -7.79
N GLU A 53 -2.70 2.07 -8.90
CA GLU A 53 -4.12 2.46 -8.92
C GLU A 53 -4.99 1.50 -8.12
N ARG A 54 -4.74 0.19 -8.25
CA ARG A 54 -5.47 -0.82 -7.46
C ARG A 54 -5.20 -0.66 -5.97
N ILE A 55 -3.94 -0.47 -5.57
CA ILE A 55 -3.59 -0.26 -4.17
C ILE A 55 -4.24 1.02 -3.63
N LEU A 56 -4.21 2.13 -4.38
CA LEU A 56 -4.83 3.38 -3.93
C LEU A 56 -6.36 3.26 -3.79
N LYS A 57 -7.00 2.52 -4.71
CA LYS A 57 -8.44 2.23 -4.64
C LYS A 57 -8.79 1.38 -3.44
N ASP A 58 -8.04 0.29 -3.20
CA ASP A 58 -8.27 -0.56 -2.03
C ASP A 58 -7.90 0.16 -0.73
N ALA A 59 -6.95 1.08 -0.75
CA ALA A 59 -6.65 1.96 0.38
C ALA A 59 -7.71 3.05 0.62
N GLY A 60 -8.61 3.30 -0.33
CA GLY A 60 -9.60 4.39 -0.24
C GLY A 60 -9.00 5.80 -0.43
N LEU A 61 -7.87 5.88 -1.13
CA LEU A 61 -7.15 7.14 -1.41
C LEU A 61 -7.32 7.62 -2.86
N LYS A 62 -8.13 6.91 -3.65
CA LYS A 62 -8.55 7.22 -5.01
C LYS A 62 -9.93 6.61 -5.26
#